data_AF-A0A4Y8I2J8-F1
#
_entry.id   AF-A0A4Y8I2J8-F1
#
_cell.length_a   1.000
_cell.length_b   1.000
_cell.length_c   1.000
_cell.angle_alpha   90.00
_cell.angle_beta   90.00
_cell.angle_gamma   90.00
#
_symmetry.space_group_name_H-M   'P 1'
#
loop_
_entity.id
_entity.type
_entity.pdbx_description
1 polymer ?
#
loop_
_entity_poly.entity_id
_entity_poly.type
_entity_poly.pdbx_seq_one_letter_code
_entity_poly.pdbx_strand_id
1 'polypeptide(L)'
;MELKLLTHETVIGNEITTSLGSGQYKNFKMVVAFAKNSGIGRLYNDLSSFSNQGGKVEAIVGIDQKVTSYQSLINLKAITKENLYIHHDNGTINFHTKMYLFGNTEIDKVIVGSSNLTAGGLYMNFEANISVNLDSSKSTIRFRNQVENYWKNLSSDENTVKADRKLIDQLFDAGKLYDENEHGSFKTNIGEASGLPFKNRKPPKLPPLSNKITTTTPSSFNSFAMTLSKFDVSSKSQDPVILIPITALRKNPTFWNWPFLYMRSGGGYPQYYAPTDVKINGTQKRKTIRIYYYDTKSEFRLQCEGIKRNGNPNDIMLIKKTPSKSIEYEIELVRSNSSKYKILLPKLTETTPNKRKFYNYF
;
A
#
# COMPACT_ATOMS: atom_id res chain seq x y z
N MET A 1 7.20 37.00 2.45
CA MET A 1 7.18 35.60 2.87
C MET A 1 5.96 35.46 3.74
N GLU A 2 5.14 34.45 3.53
CA GLU A 2 3.94 34.21 4.35
C GLU A 2 4.18 33.01 5.27
N LEU A 3 3.90 33.17 6.56
CA LEU A 3 4.13 32.14 7.59
C LEU A 3 2.79 31.67 8.14
N LYS A 4 2.63 30.36 8.25
CA LYS A 4 1.45 29.71 8.83
C LYS A 4 1.87 28.63 9.80
N LEU A 5 1.42 28.74 11.06
CA LEU A 5 1.58 27.67 12.04
C LEU A 5 0.55 26.56 11.77
N LEU A 6 1.02 25.32 11.74
CA LEU A 6 0.21 24.12 11.59
C LEU A 6 0.32 23.29 12.87
N THR A 7 -0.83 22.99 13.47
CA THR A 7 -0.96 22.35 14.78
C THR A 7 -1.94 21.18 14.71
N HIS A 8 -2.29 20.61 15.87
CA HIS A 8 -3.38 19.64 15.99
C HIS A 8 -4.77 20.18 15.56
N GLU A 9 -4.96 21.51 15.48
CA GLU A 9 -6.21 22.13 15.01
C GLU A 9 -6.19 22.39 13.50
N THR A 10 -5.05 22.86 12.99
CA THR A 10 -4.81 23.07 11.55
C THR A 10 -3.73 22.11 11.09
N VAL A 11 -4.14 20.88 10.83
CA VAL A 11 -3.23 19.75 10.60
C VAL A 11 -2.50 19.84 9.26
N ILE A 12 -1.23 19.44 9.27
CA ILE A 12 -0.36 19.47 8.08
C ILE A 12 -0.90 18.64 6.92
N GLY A 13 -1.60 17.54 7.19
CA GLY A 13 -2.16 16.70 6.14
C GLY A 13 -3.11 17.48 5.22
N ASN A 14 -3.91 18.40 5.76
CA ASN A 14 -4.80 19.25 4.96
C ASN A 14 -4.02 20.29 4.14
N GLU A 15 -2.95 20.84 4.69
CA GLU A 15 -2.08 21.80 3.99
C GLU A 15 -1.37 21.13 2.81
N ILE A 16 -0.90 19.89 2.99
CA ILE A 16 -0.27 19.08 1.94
C ILE A 16 -1.29 18.79 0.84
N THR A 17 -2.48 18.26 1.16
CA THR A 17 -3.48 17.92 0.13
C THR A 17 -3.98 19.16 -0.62
N THR A 18 -4.17 20.28 0.08
CA THR A 18 -4.53 21.56 -0.54
C THR A 18 -3.44 22.03 -1.51
N SER A 19 -2.17 21.93 -1.10
CA SER A 19 -1.03 22.32 -1.94
C SER A 19 -0.90 21.41 -3.17
N LEU A 20 -1.03 20.09 -3.00
CA LEU A 20 -1.03 19.11 -4.11
C LEU A 20 -2.19 19.37 -5.10
N GLY A 21 -3.38 19.68 -4.60
CA GLY A 21 -4.58 19.92 -5.42
C GLY A 21 -4.66 21.31 -6.05
N SER A 22 -3.77 22.24 -5.70
CA SER A 22 -3.83 23.64 -6.13
C SER A 22 -3.53 23.86 -7.62
N GLY A 23 -2.85 22.93 -8.27
CA GLY A 23 -2.32 23.08 -9.63
C GLY A 23 -1.14 24.04 -9.77
N GLN A 24 -0.68 24.66 -8.68
CA GLN A 24 0.39 25.68 -8.69
C GLN A 24 1.80 25.10 -8.77
N TYR A 25 1.98 23.83 -8.41
CA TYR A 25 3.29 23.21 -8.27
C TYR A 25 3.47 22.06 -9.26
N LYS A 26 4.70 21.88 -9.73
CA LYS A 26 5.12 20.74 -10.56
C LYS A 26 6.04 19.77 -9.84
N ASN A 27 6.61 20.15 -8.72
CA ASN A 27 7.48 19.32 -7.92
C ASN A 27 6.99 19.27 -6.47
N PHE A 28 6.94 18.06 -5.91
CA PHE A 28 6.68 17.80 -4.50
C PHE A 28 7.77 16.88 -3.95
N LYS A 29 8.50 17.34 -2.93
CA LYS A 29 9.57 16.58 -2.29
C LYS A 29 9.23 16.34 -0.82
N MET A 30 9.55 15.16 -0.33
CA MET A 30 9.35 14.76 1.06
C MET A 30 10.66 14.25 1.64
N VAL A 31 11.00 14.65 2.85
CA VAL A 31 12.07 14.04 3.63
C VAL A 31 11.54 13.79 5.03
N VAL A 32 11.48 12.53 5.44
CA VAL A 32 10.87 12.14 6.73
C VAL A 32 11.67 11.04 7.41
N ALA A 33 11.78 11.14 8.72
CA ALA A 33 12.37 10.10 9.55
C ALA A 33 11.59 8.80 9.46
N PHE A 34 10.25 8.89 9.53
CA PHE A 34 9.37 7.71 9.56
C PHE A 34 8.23 7.83 8.53
N ALA A 35 7.96 6.71 7.86
CA ALA A 35 6.78 6.55 7.01
C ALA A 35 5.96 5.32 7.41
N LYS A 36 4.64 5.47 7.50
CA LYS A 36 3.71 4.35 7.65
C LYS A 36 2.68 4.39 6.54
N ASN A 37 2.16 3.22 6.18
CA ASN A 37 1.12 3.11 5.17
C ASN A 37 -0.15 3.89 5.58
N SER A 38 -0.39 4.03 6.89
CA SER A 38 -1.46 4.87 7.42
C SER A 38 -1.38 6.35 6.99
N GLY A 39 -0.18 6.91 6.78
CA GLY A 39 0.00 8.27 6.25
C GLY A 39 -0.15 8.30 4.73
N ILE A 40 0.59 7.45 4.03
CA ILE A 40 0.60 7.41 2.55
C ILE A 40 -0.79 7.12 2.00
N GLY A 41 -1.50 6.14 2.55
CA GLY A 41 -2.84 5.76 2.10
C GLY A 41 -3.86 6.90 2.20
N ARG A 42 -3.63 7.91 3.04
CA ARG A 42 -4.48 9.10 3.17
C ARG A 42 -4.15 10.18 2.15
N LEU A 43 -2.89 10.29 1.75
CA LEU A 43 -2.45 11.23 0.70
C LEU A 43 -2.50 10.62 -0.70
N TYR A 44 -2.75 9.31 -0.82
CA TYR A 44 -2.58 8.56 -2.06
C TYR A 44 -3.33 9.15 -3.24
N ASN A 45 -4.59 9.57 -3.05
CA ASN A 45 -5.40 10.18 -4.12
C ASN A 45 -4.79 11.48 -4.62
N ASP A 46 -4.40 12.36 -3.70
CA ASP A 46 -3.81 13.65 -4.00
C ASP A 46 -2.45 13.49 -4.68
N LEU A 47 -1.60 12.60 -4.18
CA LEU A 47 -0.30 12.27 -4.78
C LEU A 47 -0.44 11.66 -6.18
N SER A 48 -1.40 10.77 -6.36
CA SER A 48 -1.67 10.14 -7.65
C SER A 48 -2.23 11.15 -8.64
N SER A 49 -3.16 12.00 -8.21
CA SER A 49 -3.73 13.08 -9.03
C SER A 49 -2.65 14.08 -9.45
N PHE A 50 -1.83 14.52 -8.50
CA PHE A 50 -0.68 15.39 -8.75
C PHE A 50 0.28 14.78 -9.80
N SER A 51 0.61 13.50 -9.64
CA SER A 51 1.48 12.78 -10.58
C SER A 51 0.85 12.62 -11.97
N ASN A 52 -0.45 12.35 -12.05
CA ASN A 52 -1.19 12.22 -13.30
C ASN A 52 -1.30 13.55 -14.06
N GLN A 53 -1.22 14.68 -13.35
CA GLN A 53 -1.17 16.03 -13.94
C GLN A 53 0.26 16.46 -14.34
N GLY A 54 1.20 15.51 -14.36
CA GLY A 54 2.59 15.74 -14.72
C GLY A 54 3.47 16.23 -13.57
N GLY A 55 2.94 16.26 -12.34
CA GLY A 55 3.74 16.57 -11.15
C GLY A 55 4.76 15.47 -10.85
N LYS A 56 5.93 15.85 -10.34
CA LYS A 56 6.98 14.93 -9.90
C LYS A 56 6.97 14.81 -8.38
N VAL A 57 6.92 13.59 -7.86
CA VAL A 57 7.04 13.29 -6.42
C VAL A 57 8.39 12.64 -6.16
N GLU A 58 9.11 13.14 -5.16
CA GLU A 58 10.41 12.63 -4.73
C GLU A 58 10.45 12.51 -3.20
N ALA A 59 11.08 11.45 -2.68
CA ALA A 59 11.07 11.16 -1.25
C ALA A 59 12.40 10.59 -0.74
N ILE A 60 12.83 11.06 0.43
CA ILE A 60 13.89 10.46 1.24
C ILE A 60 13.27 9.99 2.57
N VAL A 61 13.41 8.69 2.89
CA VAL A 61 12.77 8.09 4.06
C VAL A 61 13.81 7.39 4.95
N GLY A 62 13.84 7.74 6.22
CA GLY A 62 14.68 7.08 7.22
C GLY A 62 14.14 5.72 7.68
N ILE A 63 15.03 4.84 8.17
CA ILE A 63 14.64 3.51 8.70
C ILE A 63 15.25 3.16 10.07
N ASP A 64 16.09 4.01 10.66
CA ASP A 64 16.96 3.66 11.81
C ASP A 64 16.21 3.13 13.06
N GLN A 65 15.02 3.65 13.34
CA GLN A 65 14.24 3.29 14.54
C GLN A 65 13.21 2.17 14.30
N LYS A 66 13.27 1.48 13.15
CA LYS A 66 12.34 0.40 12.77
C LYS A 66 10.86 0.81 12.86
N VAL A 67 10.57 2.10 12.66
CA VAL A 67 9.19 2.62 12.63
C VAL A 67 8.65 2.62 11.20
N THR A 68 9.53 2.87 10.22
CA THR A 68 9.16 2.86 8.80
C THR A 68 8.74 1.46 8.38
N SER A 69 7.56 1.37 7.75
CA SER A 69 7.01 0.06 7.39
C SER A 69 7.37 -0.38 5.99
N TYR A 70 7.45 -1.69 5.79
CA TYR A 70 7.60 -2.28 4.48
C TYR A 70 6.51 -1.80 3.50
N GLN A 71 5.25 -1.85 3.95
CA GLN A 71 4.12 -1.45 3.11
C GLN A 71 4.18 0.03 2.72
N SER A 72 4.73 0.90 3.60
CA SER A 72 4.92 2.31 3.28
C SER A 72 5.91 2.52 2.12
N LEU A 73 7.05 1.82 2.13
CA LEU A 73 8.07 1.96 1.09
C LEU A 73 7.61 1.40 -0.25
N ILE A 74 6.86 0.29 -0.25
CA ILE A 74 6.25 -0.26 -1.47
C ILE A 74 5.29 0.74 -2.12
N ASN A 75 4.41 1.36 -1.32
CA ASN A 75 3.44 2.32 -1.85
C ASN A 75 4.10 3.63 -2.29
N LEU A 76 5.10 4.12 -1.54
CA LEU A 76 5.87 5.28 -1.97
C LEU A 76 6.64 5.02 -3.27
N LYS A 77 7.23 3.83 -3.45
CA LYS A 77 7.94 3.46 -4.68
C LYS A 77 7.01 3.51 -5.90
N ALA A 78 5.76 3.07 -5.74
CA ALA A 78 4.77 3.14 -6.83
C ALA A 78 4.45 4.59 -7.24
N ILE A 79 4.41 5.52 -6.29
CA ILE A 79 4.09 6.95 -6.53
C ILE A 79 5.30 7.70 -7.09
N THR A 80 6.45 7.55 -6.44
CA THR A 80 7.70 8.29 -6.74
C THR A 80 8.49 7.70 -7.91
N LYS A 81 8.18 6.45 -8.28
CA LYS A 81 8.90 5.67 -9.29
C LYS A 81 10.38 5.58 -8.93
N GLU A 82 11.25 6.18 -9.74
CA GLU A 82 12.69 6.19 -9.51
C GLU A 82 13.14 7.19 -8.44
N ASN A 83 12.27 8.10 -7.97
CA ASN A 83 12.65 9.17 -7.05
C ASN A 83 12.38 8.83 -5.58
N LEU A 84 12.60 7.57 -5.19
CA LEU A 84 12.58 7.15 -3.78
C LEU A 84 14.00 6.86 -3.34
N TYR A 85 14.36 7.38 -2.18
CA TYR A 85 15.62 7.13 -1.50
C TYR A 85 15.35 6.70 -0.06
N ILE A 86 16.18 5.79 0.43
CA ILE A 86 16.17 5.31 1.81
C ILE A 86 17.45 5.78 2.46
N HIS A 87 17.33 6.40 3.63
CA HIS A 87 18.46 6.75 4.46
C HIS A 87 18.57 5.78 5.64
N HIS A 88 19.77 5.26 5.89
CA HIS A 88 20.04 4.42 7.05
C HIS A 88 21.45 4.66 7.60
N ASP A 89 21.54 5.11 8.85
CA ASP A 89 22.79 5.19 9.60
C ASP A 89 22.95 3.96 10.51
N ASN A 90 24.14 3.37 10.55
CA ASN A 90 24.46 2.24 11.43
C ASN A 90 24.78 2.68 12.89
N GLY A 91 23.92 3.54 13.46
CA GLY A 91 23.75 3.62 14.92
C GLY A 91 24.48 4.74 15.68
N THR A 92 24.97 5.79 15.01
CA THR A 92 25.60 6.94 15.71
C THR A 92 24.80 8.24 15.63
N ILE A 93 24.11 8.46 14.51
CA ILE A 93 23.31 9.67 14.24
C ILE A 93 21.90 9.23 13.87
N ASN A 94 20.89 9.92 14.41
CA ASN A 94 19.50 9.64 14.08
C ASN A 94 19.07 10.51 12.89
N PHE A 95 18.65 9.87 11.79
CA PHE A 95 17.99 10.58 10.71
C PHE A 95 16.57 11.00 11.13
N HIS A 96 16.44 12.22 11.67
CA HIS A 96 15.19 12.66 12.31
C HIS A 96 14.54 13.91 11.69
N THR A 97 14.88 14.24 10.45
CA THR A 97 14.28 15.35 9.72
C THR A 97 12.83 15.08 9.30
N LYS A 98 12.00 16.13 9.22
CA LYS A 98 10.67 16.11 8.57
C LYS A 98 10.44 17.42 7.82
N MET A 99 10.37 17.34 6.50
CA MET A 99 10.15 18.50 5.66
C MET A 99 9.45 18.10 4.35
N TYR A 100 8.56 18.98 3.90
CA TYR A 100 7.73 18.82 2.71
C TYR A 100 7.89 20.08 1.86
N LEU A 101 8.30 19.92 0.62
CA LEU A 101 8.69 21.01 -0.26
C LEU A 101 7.83 21.00 -1.51
N PHE A 102 7.31 22.16 -1.89
CA PHE A 102 6.60 22.34 -3.16
C PHE A 102 7.30 23.40 -4.00
N GLY A 103 7.28 23.21 -5.31
CA GLY A 103 7.93 24.15 -6.20
C GLY A 103 7.70 23.85 -7.68
N ASN A 104 8.25 24.74 -8.50
CA ASN A 104 8.34 24.58 -9.94
C ASN A 104 9.81 24.44 -10.33
N THR A 105 10.41 25.47 -10.91
CA THR A 105 11.86 25.52 -11.16
C THR A 105 12.65 25.62 -9.86
N GLU A 106 12.09 26.33 -8.88
CA GLU A 106 12.66 26.59 -7.56
C GLU A 106 11.68 26.13 -6.47
N ILE A 107 12.15 26.08 -5.21
CA ILE A 107 11.26 25.87 -4.07
C ILE A 107 10.41 27.12 -3.85
N ASP A 108 9.09 26.94 -3.87
CA ASP A 108 8.09 28.00 -3.69
C ASP A 108 7.44 27.93 -2.30
N LYS A 109 7.35 26.73 -1.72
CA LYS A 109 6.77 26.50 -0.40
C LYS A 109 7.52 25.45 0.39
N VAL A 110 7.71 25.73 1.67
CA VAL A 110 8.39 24.86 2.64
C VAL A 110 7.45 24.58 3.80
N ILE A 111 7.26 23.31 4.13
CA ILE A 111 6.62 22.91 5.39
C ILE A 111 7.64 22.11 6.18
N VAL A 112 7.98 22.56 7.38
CA VAL A 112 8.99 21.92 8.24
C VAL A 112 8.50 21.87 9.69
N GLY A 113 8.81 20.79 10.40
CA GLY A 113 8.38 20.62 11.78
C GLY A 113 8.53 19.20 12.29
N SER A 114 7.60 18.77 13.15
CA SER A 114 7.65 17.49 13.85
C SER A 114 6.92 16.34 13.12
N SER A 115 6.12 16.64 12.10
CA SER A 115 5.21 15.67 11.48
C SER A 115 5.87 14.68 10.51
N ASN A 116 5.97 13.41 10.92
CA ASN A 116 6.32 12.28 10.04
C ASN A 116 5.16 11.86 9.11
N LEU A 117 5.47 11.07 8.07
CA LEU A 117 4.49 10.57 7.10
C LEU A 117 3.70 9.37 7.65
N THR A 118 2.88 9.64 8.67
CA THR A 118 2.03 8.66 9.36
C THR A 118 0.66 9.27 9.64
N ALA A 119 -0.39 8.46 9.88
CA ALA A 119 -1.68 9.04 10.27
C ALA A 119 -1.58 9.90 11.54
N GLY A 120 -0.73 9.46 12.49
CA GLY A 120 -0.40 10.21 13.71
C GLY A 120 0.15 11.59 13.38
N GLY A 121 1.30 11.64 12.70
CA GLY A 121 1.99 12.88 12.39
C GLY A 121 1.24 13.82 11.43
N LEU A 122 0.40 13.29 10.55
CA LEU A 122 -0.34 14.12 9.60
C LEU A 122 -1.66 14.68 10.14
N TYR A 123 -2.31 13.98 11.08
CA TYR A 123 -3.72 14.26 11.44
C TYR A 123 -4.10 14.09 12.91
N MET A 124 -3.30 13.44 13.76
CA MET A 124 -3.75 13.06 15.12
C MET A 124 -2.91 13.62 16.25
N ASN A 125 -1.59 13.59 16.10
CA ASN A 125 -0.67 13.93 17.16
C ASN A 125 -0.66 15.44 17.43
N PHE A 126 -0.18 15.81 18.60
CA PHE A 126 0.21 17.18 18.88
C PHE A 126 1.53 17.45 18.15
N GLU A 127 1.42 18.05 16.98
CA GLU A 127 2.54 18.40 16.13
C GLU A 127 2.65 19.92 16.04
N ALA A 128 3.87 20.41 15.81
CA ALA A 128 4.14 21.80 15.49
C ALA A 128 4.92 21.85 14.18
N ASN A 129 4.34 22.50 13.18
CA ASN A 129 5.00 22.74 11.91
C ASN A 129 4.78 24.18 11.47
N ILE A 130 5.71 24.69 10.67
CA ILE A 130 5.54 25.96 9.98
C ILE A 130 5.44 25.69 8.48
N SER A 131 4.41 26.26 7.85
CA SER A 131 4.30 26.38 6.40
C SER A 131 4.71 27.77 5.99
N VAL A 132 5.59 27.85 5.00
CA VAL A 132 6.22 29.08 4.53
C VAL A 132 6.01 29.19 3.03
N ASN A 133 5.26 30.19 2.58
CA ASN A 133 5.21 30.56 1.16
C ASN A 133 6.31 31.59 0.88
N LEU A 134 7.18 31.26 -0.07
CA LEU A 134 8.39 32.01 -0.39
C LEU A 134 8.07 33.10 -1.42
N ASP A 135 8.44 34.34 -1.12
CA ASP A 135 8.41 35.46 -2.08
C ASP A 135 9.78 35.65 -2.79
N SER A 136 9.93 36.78 -3.48
CA SER A 136 11.15 37.16 -4.22
C SER A 136 12.12 38.03 -3.40
N SER A 137 11.92 38.20 -2.09
CA SER A 137 12.81 39.03 -1.27
C SER A 137 14.19 38.38 -1.07
N LYS A 138 15.23 39.19 -0.83
CA LYS A 138 16.62 38.71 -0.64
C LYS A 138 16.76 37.72 0.53
N SER A 139 16.02 37.92 1.61
CA SER A 139 16.01 37.00 2.76
C SER A 139 15.39 35.66 2.38
N THR A 140 14.29 35.67 1.62
CA THR A 140 13.67 34.45 1.10
C THR A 140 14.58 33.69 0.15
N ILE A 141 15.28 34.36 -0.78
CA ILE A 141 16.23 33.71 -1.68
C ILE A 141 17.35 33.03 -0.88
N ARG A 142 17.88 33.69 0.15
CA ARG A 142 18.88 33.10 1.04
C ARG A 142 18.34 31.85 1.75
N PHE A 143 17.12 31.91 2.27
CA PHE A 143 16.48 30.77 2.93
C PHE A 143 16.21 29.62 1.96
N ARG A 144 15.71 29.91 0.75
CA ARG A 144 15.53 28.94 -0.34
C ARG A 144 16.82 28.18 -0.62
N ASN A 145 17.93 28.90 -0.80
CA ASN A 145 19.24 28.30 -1.04
C ASN A 145 19.69 27.38 0.11
N GLN A 146 19.38 27.73 1.37
CA GLN A 146 19.67 26.86 2.52
C GLN A 146 18.86 25.57 2.46
N VAL A 147 17.57 25.65 2.12
CA VAL A 147 16.68 24.49 2.00
C VAL A 147 17.10 23.59 0.83
N GLU A 148 17.45 24.18 -0.32
CA GLU A 148 17.95 23.44 -1.49
C GLU A 148 19.29 22.75 -1.19
N ASN A 149 20.22 23.45 -0.54
CA ASN A 149 21.48 22.85 -0.11
C ASN A 149 21.27 21.72 0.90
N TYR A 150 20.37 21.90 1.86
CA TYR A 150 20.04 20.84 2.81
C TYR A 150 19.46 19.61 2.10
N TRP A 151 18.50 19.78 1.19
CA TRP A 151 17.99 18.69 0.36
C TRP A 151 19.10 17.99 -0.41
N LYS A 152 19.97 18.77 -1.08
CA LYS A 152 21.08 18.25 -1.86
C LYS A 152 22.00 17.40 -1.00
N ASN A 153 22.42 17.92 0.15
CA ASN A 153 23.30 17.22 1.10
C ASN A 153 22.69 15.88 1.52
N LEU A 154 21.40 15.85 1.88
CA LEU A 154 20.72 14.60 2.24
C LEU A 154 20.66 13.61 1.06
N SER A 155 20.37 14.11 -0.15
CA SER A 155 20.24 13.27 -1.34
C SER A 155 21.57 12.71 -1.86
N SER A 156 22.69 13.38 -1.55
CA SER A 156 24.05 12.98 -1.94
C SER A 156 24.82 12.30 -0.81
N ASP A 157 24.21 12.14 0.36
CA ASP A 157 24.81 11.47 1.49
C ASP A 157 25.09 9.99 1.15
N GLU A 158 26.24 9.47 1.61
CA GLU A 158 26.66 8.09 1.31
C GLU A 158 25.69 7.04 1.89
N ASN A 159 24.97 7.38 2.96
CA ASN A 159 23.99 6.53 3.61
C ASN A 159 22.57 6.75 3.08
N THR A 160 22.38 7.64 2.10
CA THR A 160 21.13 7.81 1.35
C THR A 160 21.21 7.07 0.01
N VAL A 161 20.55 5.93 -0.08
CA VAL A 161 20.60 5.06 -1.25
C VAL A 161 19.27 5.09 -2.00
N LYS A 162 19.33 5.10 -3.33
CA LYS A 162 18.14 4.98 -4.19
C LYS A 162 17.43 3.66 -3.91
N ALA A 163 16.14 3.73 -3.63
CA ALA A 163 15.34 2.56 -3.30
C ALA A 163 14.87 1.85 -4.57
N ASP A 164 15.29 0.60 -4.73
CA ASP A 164 14.67 -0.34 -5.64
C ASP A 164 13.91 -1.42 -4.87
N ARG A 165 13.21 -2.29 -5.61
CA ARG A 165 12.44 -3.37 -5.00
C ARG A 165 13.31 -4.34 -4.19
N LYS A 166 14.51 -4.64 -4.70
CA LYS A 166 15.44 -5.60 -4.11
C LYS A 166 15.95 -5.09 -2.77
N LEU A 167 16.36 -3.83 -2.69
CA LEU A 167 16.82 -3.20 -1.45
C LEU A 167 15.71 -3.18 -0.39
N ILE A 168 14.48 -2.83 -0.77
CA ILE A 168 13.34 -2.80 0.17
C ILE A 168 13.08 -4.21 0.74
N ASP A 169 13.07 -5.24 -0.11
CA ASP A 169 12.88 -6.63 0.32
C ASP A 169 14.05 -7.09 1.23
N GLN A 170 15.31 -6.77 0.89
CA GLN A 170 16.48 -7.08 1.72
C GLN A 170 16.43 -6.42 3.10
N LEU A 171 15.99 -5.15 3.18
CA LEU A 171 15.83 -4.45 4.45
C LEU A 171 14.70 -5.05 5.31
N PHE A 172 13.64 -5.55 4.66
CA PHE A 172 12.56 -6.25 5.34
C PHE A 172 13.04 -7.59 5.91
N ASP A 173 13.71 -8.40 5.09
CA ASP A 173 14.28 -9.69 5.50
C ASP A 173 15.33 -9.54 6.62
N ALA A 174 16.07 -8.43 6.62
CA ALA A 174 17.02 -8.06 7.68
C ALA A 174 16.35 -7.50 8.96
N GLY A 175 15.00 -7.44 9.02
CA GLY A 175 14.26 -6.96 10.19
C GLY A 175 14.49 -5.47 10.50
N LYS A 176 14.81 -4.67 9.47
CA LYS A 176 15.01 -3.20 9.58
C LYS A 176 13.72 -2.42 9.35
N LEU A 177 12.72 -3.04 8.72
CA LEU A 177 11.43 -2.43 8.43
C LEU A 177 10.33 -3.05 9.30
N TYR A 178 9.38 -2.21 9.71
CA TYR A 178 8.19 -2.66 10.44
C TYR A 178 7.22 -3.41 9.51
N ASP A 179 6.70 -4.56 9.92
CA ASP A 179 5.56 -5.18 9.25
C ASP A 179 4.25 -4.68 9.87
N GLU A 180 3.45 -3.92 9.13
CA GLU A 180 2.13 -3.49 9.60
C GLU A 180 1.12 -4.65 9.71
N ASN A 181 1.41 -5.81 9.12
CA ASN A 181 0.57 -7.01 9.27
C ASN A 181 0.90 -7.79 10.55
N GLU A 182 2.08 -7.60 11.12
CA GLU A 182 2.39 -8.16 12.42
C GLU A 182 1.71 -7.29 13.48
N HIS A 183 0.79 -7.91 14.22
CA HIS A 183 0.14 -7.30 15.37
C HIS A 183 1.13 -7.21 16.53
N GLY A 184 2.17 -6.40 16.37
CA GLY A 184 3.00 -5.95 17.47
C GLY A 184 2.11 -5.20 18.46
N SER A 185 2.01 -5.70 19.69
CA SER A 185 1.23 -5.08 20.76
C SER A 185 1.88 -3.77 21.18
N PHE A 186 1.64 -2.66 20.47
CA PHE A 186 1.93 -1.33 21.01
C PHE A 186 1.09 -0.99 22.26
N LYS A 187 0.20 -1.90 22.69
CA LYS A 187 -0.58 -1.81 23.92
C LYS A 187 0.19 -2.17 25.19
N THR A 188 1.35 -2.84 25.12
CA THR A 188 2.03 -3.30 26.35
C THR A 188 2.81 -2.22 27.10
N ASN A 189 3.03 -1.03 26.52
CA ASN A 189 3.72 0.09 27.17
C ASN A 189 2.84 1.31 27.45
N ILE A 190 1.56 1.28 27.08
CA ILE A 190 0.59 2.34 27.37
C ILE A 190 -0.36 1.80 28.42
N GLY A 191 0.14 1.61 29.65
CA GLY A 191 -0.72 1.35 30.79
C GLY A 191 -1.70 2.52 30.95
N GLU A 192 -2.95 2.25 31.29
CA GLU A 192 -3.83 3.32 31.76
C GLU A 192 -3.17 3.96 32.99
N ALA A 193 -2.99 5.27 32.93
CA ALA A 193 -2.57 6.09 34.05
C ALA A 193 -3.75 6.22 35.06
N SER A 194 -4.24 5.09 35.57
CA SER A 194 -5.37 5.04 36.50
C SER A 194 -5.02 5.79 37.78
N GLY A 195 -5.82 6.80 38.15
CA GLY A 195 -5.59 7.64 39.33
C GLY A 195 -4.74 8.88 39.09
N LEU A 196 -4.29 9.16 37.87
CA LEU A 196 -3.62 10.40 37.49
C LEU A 196 -4.61 11.41 36.87
N PRO A 197 -4.34 12.73 36.89
CA PRO A 197 -5.29 13.77 36.47
C PRO A 197 -5.52 13.86 34.94
N PHE A 198 -5.09 12.85 34.18
CA PHE A 198 -5.15 12.85 32.73
C PHE A 198 -6.49 12.29 32.24
N LYS A 199 -7.18 13.07 31.40
CA LYS A 199 -8.44 12.66 30.79
C LYS A 199 -8.20 11.91 29.47
N ASN A 200 -8.95 10.85 29.26
CA ASN A 200 -9.01 10.17 27.97
C ASN A 200 -9.62 11.09 26.89
N ARG A 201 -8.96 11.20 25.73
CA ARG A 201 -9.46 11.95 24.57
C ARG A 201 -9.92 10.99 23.48
N LYS A 202 -11.01 11.35 22.80
CA LYS A 202 -11.42 10.65 21.57
C LYS A 202 -10.47 11.03 20.44
N PRO A 203 -9.97 10.07 19.65
CA PRO A 203 -9.12 10.38 18.49
C PRO A 203 -9.93 11.18 17.44
N PRO A 204 -9.28 12.10 16.70
CA PRO A 204 -9.95 12.88 15.66
C PRO A 204 -10.40 11.98 14.50
N LYS A 205 -11.43 12.44 13.75
CA LYS A 205 -11.91 11.73 12.56
C LYS A 205 -10.89 11.85 11.45
N LEU A 206 -10.34 10.72 11.02
CA LEU A 206 -9.33 10.66 9.98
C LEU A 206 -9.95 10.75 8.58
N PRO A 207 -9.23 11.32 7.59
CA PRO A 207 -9.55 11.11 6.18
C PRO A 207 -9.58 9.61 5.86
N PRO A 208 -10.48 9.18 4.96
CA PRO A 208 -10.54 7.78 4.56
C PRO A 208 -9.23 7.37 3.89
N LEU A 209 -8.84 6.10 4.05
CA LEU A 209 -7.81 5.52 3.20
C LEU A 209 -8.34 5.52 1.76
N SER A 210 -7.50 5.91 0.80
CA SER A 210 -7.88 5.87 -0.61
C SER A 210 -8.15 4.42 -1.03
N ASN A 211 -9.29 4.21 -1.68
CA ASN A 211 -9.65 2.98 -2.36
C ASN A 211 -9.33 3.13 -3.85
N LYS A 212 -8.06 3.02 -4.28
CA LYS A 212 -7.65 2.72 -5.68
C LYS A 212 -6.14 2.78 -5.88
N ILE A 213 -5.45 1.64 -5.92
CA ILE A 213 -4.16 1.49 -6.60
C ILE A 213 -4.37 0.62 -7.85
N THR A 214 -4.43 1.24 -9.04
CA THR A 214 -4.09 0.58 -10.30
C THR A 214 -2.56 0.53 -10.40
N THR A 215 -1.95 -0.55 -9.90
CA THR A 215 -0.53 -0.83 -10.11
C THR A 215 -0.35 -1.44 -11.50
N THR A 216 0.31 -0.70 -12.38
CA THR A 216 0.97 -1.26 -13.57
C THR A 216 2.45 -1.39 -13.23
N THR A 217 2.85 -2.55 -12.73
CA THR A 217 4.24 -3.05 -12.81
C THR A 217 4.17 -4.58 -12.85
N PRO A 218 4.93 -5.28 -13.71
CA PRO A 218 4.74 -6.70 -13.93
C PRO A 218 5.27 -7.47 -12.72
N SER A 219 4.36 -8.03 -11.92
CA SER A 219 4.63 -9.33 -11.31
C SER A 219 4.96 -10.27 -12.46
N SER A 220 6.18 -10.83 -12.47
CA SER A 220 6.62 -11.79 -13.50
C SER A 220 5.63 -12.93 -13.69
N PHE A 221 4.80 -13.18 -12.68
CA PHE A 221 3.70 -14.11 -12.71
C PHE A 221 2.36 -13.37 -12.79
N ASN A 222 1.71 -13.40 -13.95
CA ASN A 222 0.40 -12.81 -14.17
C ASN A 222 -0.74 -13.82 -13.97
N SER A 223 -0.42 -15.05 -13.60
CA SER A 223 -1.39 -16.14 -13.48
C SER A 223 -1.27 -16.86 -12.14
N PHE A 224 -2.39 -17.33 -11.62
CA PHE A 224 -2.51 -18.19 -10.45
C PHE A 224 -3.37 -19.39 -10.84
N ALA A 225 -2.99 -20.60 -10.43
CA ALA A 225 -3.89 -21.74 -10.57
C ALA A 225 -3.94 -22.56 -9.29
N MET A 226 -5.10 -23.17 -9.03
CA MET A 226 -5.23 -24.15 -7.95
C MET A 226 -6.21 -25.26 -8.29
N THR A 227 -6.01 -26.43 -7.69
CA THR A 227 -7.01 -27.53 -7.69
C THR A 227 -8.20 -27.18 -6.80
N LEU A 228 -9.41 -27.49 -7.27
CA LEU A 228 -10.66 -27.31 -6.53
C LEU A 228 -10.92 -28.50 -5.59
N SER A 229 -11.23 -28.21 -4.33
CA SER A 229 -11.61 -29.24 -3.35
C SER A 229 -13.11 -29.54 -3.40
N LYS A 230 -13.54 -30.61 -2.72
CA LYS A 230 -14.97 -30.94 -2.55
C LYS A 230 -15.80 -29.79 -1.97
N PHE A 231 -15.21 -28.96 -1.10
CA PHE A 231 -15.90 -27.81 -0.53
C PHE A 231 -16.15 -26.70 -1.56
N ASP A 232 -15.15 -26.42 -2.40
CA ASP A 232 -15.17 -25.29 -3.33
C ASP A 232 -16.30 -25.44 -4.36
N VAL A 233 -16.60 -26.67 -4.77
CA VAL A 233 -17.62 -27.02 -5.77
C VAL A 233 -18.83 -27.75 -5.18
N SER A 234 -18.98 -27.75 -3.85
CA SER A 234 -20.11 -28.41 -3.20
C SER A 234 -21.44 -27.75 -3.59
N SER A 235 -22.39 -28.56 -4.07
CA SER A 235 -23.77 -28.14 -4.30
C SER A 235 -24.55 -27.90 -3.00
N LYS A 236 -24.08 -28.42 -1.86
CA LYS A 236 -24.74 -28.25 -0.55
C LYS A 236 -24.62 -26.83 0.01
N SER A 237 -23.61 -26.07 -0.42
CA SER A 237 -23.41 -24.69 0.04
C SER A 237 -24.10 -23.70 -0.90
N GLN A 238 -25.02 -22.92 -0.35
CA GLN A 238 -25.70 -21.85 -1.08
C GLN A 238 -24.77 -20.66 -1.38
N ASP A 239 -23.75 -20.44 -0.54
CA ASP A 239 -22.77 -19.37 -0.75
C ASP A 239 -21.76 -19.75 -1.84
N PRO A 240 -21.62 -18.97 -2.95
CA PRO A 240 -20.74 -19.28 -4.07
C PRO A 240 -19.24 -19.13 -3.78
N VAL A 241 -18.79 -19.45 -2.56
CA VAL A 241 -17.43 -19.27 -2.07
C VAL A 241 -16.51 -20.42 -2.46
N ILE A 242 -15.33 -20.02 -2.90
CA ILE A 242 -14.13 -20.82 -3.12
C ILE A 242 -13.06 -20.31 -2.14
N LEU A 243 -12.41 -21.22 -1.41
CA LEU A 243 -11.38 -20.85 -0.43
C LEU A 243 -10.02 -20.76 -1.12
N ILE A 244 -9.44 -19.58 -1.21
CA ILE A 244 -8.07 -19.41 -1.70
C ILE A 244 -7.12 -19.69 -0.52
N PRO A 245 -6.05 -20.50 -0.71
CA PRO A 245 -5.04 -20.69 0.33
C PRO A 245 -4.48 -19.34 0.81
N ILE A 246 -4.48 -19.09 2.13
CA ILE A 246 -3.85 -17.89 2.71
C ILE A 246 -2.38 -17.79 2.34
N THR A 247 -1.70 -18.93 2.22
CA THR A 247 -0.31 -19.01 1.77
C THR A 247 -0.15 -18.49 0.35
N ALA A 248 -1.14 -18.64 -0.53
CA ALA A 248 -1.13 -18.03 -1.86
C ALA A 248 -1.25 -16.51 -1.77
N LEU A 249 -2.21 -16.01 -0.98
CA LEU A 249 -2.35 -14.56 -0.71
C LEU A 249 -1.04 -13.94 -0.21
N ARG A 250 -0.40 -14.56 0.79
CA ARG A 250 0.86 -14.09 1.37
C ARG A 250 2.03 -14.16 0.38
N LYS A 251 2.06 -15.19 -0.47
CA LYS A 251 3.14 -15.40 -1.45
C LYS A 251 3.13 -14.37 -2.58
N ASN A 252 1.95 -13.95 -3.05
CA ASN A 252 1.83 -12.87 -4.02
C ASN A 252 0.62 -11.97 -3.72
N PRO A 253 0.72 -11.06 -2.74
CA PRO A 253 -0.40 -10.20 -2.35
C PRO A 253 -0.79 -9.23 -3.46
N THR A 254 0.17 -8.79 -4.29
CA THR A 254 -0.07 -7.87 -5.40
C THR A 254 -0.93 -8.48 -6.50
N PHE A 255 -0.81 -9.79 -6.77
CA PHE A 255 -1.70 -10.50 -7.69
C PHE A 255 -3.16 -10.28 -7.30
N TRP A 256 -3.47 -10.36 -6.01
CA TRP A 256 -4.82 -10.20 -5.47
C TRP A 256 -5.24 -8.75 -5.18
N ASN A 257 -4.36 -7.77 -5.45
CA ASN A 257 -4.46 -6.38 -4.99
C ASN A 257 -4.62 -6.22 -3.48
N TRP A 258 -4.09 -7.18 -2.73
CA TRP A 258 -4.16 -7.18 -1.28
C TRP A 258 -3.02 -6.35 -0.67
N PRO A 259 -3.27 -5.58 0.39
CA PRO A 259 -4.60 -5.21 0.93
C PRO A 259 -5.23 -4.00 0.21
N PHE A 260 -4.52 -3.40 -0.75
CA PHE A 260 -4.70 -2.02 -1.19
C PHE A 260 -6.04 -1.68 -1.85
N LEU A 261 -6.71 -2.63 -2.52
CA LEU A 261 -8.02 -2.38 -3.14
C LEU A 261 -9.20 -2.85 -2.27
N TYR A 262 -8.95 -3.40 -1.08
CA TYR A 262 -10.00 -3.97 -0.24
C TYR A 262 -10.62 -2.89 0.65
N MET A 263 -11.94 -2.75 0.59
CA MET A 263 -12.76 -1.87 1.43
C MET A 263 -13.42 -2.68 2.55
N ARG A 264 -13.75 -2.06 3.69
CA ARG A 264 -14.52 -2.75 4.74
C ARG A 264 -15.95 -3.05 4.25
N SER A 265 -16.40 -4.29 4.40
CA SER A 265 -17.80 -4.68 4.16
C SER A 265 -18.71 -4.19 5.29
N GLY A 266 -20.03 -4.26 5.09
CA GLY A 266 -21.00 -4.01 6.17
C GLY A 266 -20.84 -4.97 7.37
N GLY A 267 -20.24 -6.14 7.14
CA GLY A 267 -19.87 -7.09 8.20
C GLY A 267 -18.49 -6.85 8.81
N GLY A 268 -17.84 -5.73 8.49
CA GLY A 268 -16.60 -5.29 9.12
C GLY A 268 -15.33 -5.94 8.59
N TYR A 269 -15.36 -6.76 7.54
CA TYR A 269 -14.18 -7.46 7.00
C TYR A 269 -13.75 -6.91 5.62
N PRO A 270 -12.45 -6.96 5.24
CA PRO A 270 -11.98 -6.42 3.97
C PRO A 270 -12.54 -7.18 2.76
N GLN A 271 -13.08 -6.46 1.77
CA GLN A 271 -13.66 -6.99 0.54
C GLN A 271 -13.27 -6.16 -0.69
N TYR A 272 -13.17 -6.82 -1.83
CA TYR A 272 -12.84 -6.26 -3.12
C TYR A 272 -13.76 -6.82 -4.20
N TYR A 273 -14.16 -5.99 -5.16
CA TYR A 273 -14.97 -6.40 -6.31
C TYR A 273 -14.19 -6.20 -7.60
N ALA A 274 -14.06 -7.27 -8.39
CA ALA A 274 -13.23 -7.27 -9.58
C ALA A 274 -14.05 -7.64 -10.84
N PRO A 275 -14.10 -6.77 -11.87
CA PRO A 275 -14.64 -7.15 -13.18
C PRO A 275 -13.85 -8.32 -13.75
N THR A 276 -14.53 -9.40 -14.11
CA THR A 276 -13.91 -10.68 -14.43
C THR A 276 -14.63 -11.37 -15.58
N ASP A 277 -13.87 -11.89 -16.53
CA ASP A 277 -14.42 -12.79 -17.55
C ASP A 277 -14.25 -14.25 -17.08
N VAL A 278 -15.36 -14.96 -16.95
CA VAL A 278 -15.40 -16.35 -16.46
C VAL A 278 -15.64 -17.30 -17.64
N LYS A 279 -14.69 -18.21 -17.89
CA LYS A 279 -14.70 -19.17 -18.99
C LYS A 279 -14.97 -20.59 -18.49
N ILE A 280 -16.03 -21.21 -19.02
CA ILE A 280 -16.47 -22.56 -18.67
C ILE A 280 -16.80 -23.29 -19.96
N ASN A 281 -16.13 -24.41 -20.22
CA ASN A 281 -16.35 -25.26 -21.40
C ASN A 281 -16.35 -24.46 -22.73
N GLY A 282 -15.45 -23.47 -22.86
CA GLY A 282 -15.34 -22.62 -24.05
C GLY A 282 -16.23 -21.38 -24.05
N THR A 283 -17.30 -21.36 -23.26
CA THR A 283 -18.20 -20.20 -23.12
C THR A 283 -17.64 -19.18 -22.14
N GLN A 284 -17.54 -17.91 -22.54
CA GLN A 284 -17.09 -16.80 -21.71
C GLN A 284 -18.27 -15.92 -21.30
N LYS A 285 -18.35 -15.55 -20.02
CA LYS A 285 -19.33 -14.61 -19.49
C LYS A 285 -18.66 -13.58 -18.57
N ARG A 286 -18.95 -12.30 -18.79
CA ARG A 286 -18.50 -11.22 -17.91
C ARG A 286 -19.33 -11.18 -16.63
N LYS A 287 -18.65 -11.10 -15.49
CA LYS A 287 -19.23 -11.00 -14.14
C LYS A 287 -18.34 -10.13 -13.26
N THR A 288 -18.90 -9.61 -12.18
CA THR A 288 -18.10 -9.01 -11.10
C THR A 288 -17.98 -10.05 -9.99
N ILE A 289 -16.75 -10.49 -9.69
CA ILE A 289 -16.51 -11.39 -8.55
C ILE A 289 -16.27 -10.57 -7.29
N ARG A 290 -16.54 -11.17 -6.13
CA ARG A 290 -16.20 -10.61 -4.83
C ARG A 290 -15.07 -11.43 -4.22
N ILE A 291 -14.02 -10.76 -3.76
CA ILE A 291 -12.91 -11.36 -3.03
C ILE A 291 -12.89 -10.73 -1.65
N TYR A 292 -12.72 -11.50 -0.59
CA TYR A 292 -12.72 -10.94 0.76
C TYR A 292 -11.92 -11.80 1.72
N TYR A 293 -11.37 -11.15 2.74
CA TYR A 293 -10.71 -11.84 3.84
C TYR A 293 -11.68 -11.90 5.01
N TYR A 294 -12.12 -13.10 5.38
CA TYR A 294 -13.07 -13.29 6.45
C TYR A 294 -12.32 -13.46 7.78
N ASP A 295 -12.11 -12.33 8.45
CA ASP A 295 -11.29 -12.17 9.66
C ASP A 295 -11.56 -13.26 10.71
N THR A 296 -12.83 -13.54 11.02
CA THR A 296 -13.24 -14.46 12.09
C THR A 296 -12.80 -15.90 11.88
N LYS A 297 -12.62 -16.33 10.62
CA LYS A 297 -12.14 -17.69 10.30
C LYS A 297 -10.74 -17.71 9.72
N SER A 298 -10.11 -16.54 9.55
CA SER A 298 -8.85 -16.41 8.83
C SER A 298 -8.92 -17.10 7.46
N GLU A 299 -9.92 -16.72 6.66
CA GLU A 299 -10.17 -17.33 5.35
C GLU A 299 -10.12 -16.29 4.24
N PHE A 300 -9.29 -16.53 3.23
CA PHE A 300 -9.32 -15.73 2.01
C PHE A 300 -10.28 -16.36 1.01
N ARG A 301 -11.33 -15.62 0.63
CA ARG A 301 -12.50 -16.15 -0.05
C ARG A 301 -12.72 -15.45 -1.38
N LEU A 302 -13.03 -16.23 -2.40
CA LEU A 302 -13.41 -15.76 -3.73
C LEU A 302 -14.82 -16.27 -4.04
N GLN A 303 -15.76 -15.37 -4.26
CA GLN A 303 -17.11 -15.70 -4.71
C GLN A 303 -17.15 -15.72 -6.24
N CYS A 304 -17.24 -16.93 -6.80
CA CYS A 304 -17.40 -17.15 -8.23
C CYS A 304 -18.37 -18.31 -8.47
N GLU A 305 -19.63 -17.96 -8.66
CA GLU A 305 -20.72 -18.93 -8.82
C GLU A 305 -20.51 -19.84 -10.03
N GLY A 306 -20.04 -19.28 -11.15
CA GLY A 306 -19.78 -20.05 -12.36
C GLY A 306 -18.84 -21.23 -12.09
N ILE A 307 -17.71 -21.00 -11.44
CA ILE A 307 -16.76 -22.05 -11.09
C ILE A 307 -17.34 -23.02 -10.05
N LYS A 308 -17.97 -22.51 -8.98
CA LYS A 308 -18.55 -23.37 -7.93
C LYS A 308 -19.60 -24.33 -8.47
N ARG A 309 -20.51 -23.84 -9.33
CA ARG A 309 -21.68 -24.60 -9.81
C ARG A 309 -21.35 -25.53 -10.97
N ASN A 310 -20.26 -25.30 -11.68
CA ASN A 310 -19.90 -26.09 -12.86
C ASN A 310 -18.64 -26.95 -12.67
N GLY A 311 -17.83 -26.69 -11.65
CA GLY A 311 -16.59 -27.42 -11.35
C GLY A 311 -16.84 -28.76 -10.67
N ASN A 312 -15.88 -29.67 -10.81
CA ASN A 312 -15.80 -30.91 -10.04
C ASN A 312 -14.58 -30.90 -9.11
N PRO A 313 -14.57 -31.74 -8.06
CA PRO A 313 -13.36 -31.93 -7.26
C PRO A 313 -12.19 -32.31 -8.16
N ASN A 314 -11.01 -31.75 -7.88
CA ASN A 314 -9.76 -31.88 -8.63
C ASN A 314 -9.70 -31.16 -9.98
N ASP A 315 -10.77 -30.52 -10.48
CA ASP A 315 -10.64 -29.56 -11.59
C ASP A 315 -9.71 -28.39 -11.16
N ILE A 316 -9.10 -27.71 -12.13
CA ILE A 316 -8.23 -26.55 -11.85
C ILE A 316 -9.00 -25.26 -12.12
N MET A 317 -8.93 -24.32 -11.18
CA MET A 317 -9.29 -22.93 -11.42
C MET A 317 -8.02 -22.16 -11.77
N LEU A 318 -7.95 -21.65 -13.00
CA LEU A 318 -6.87 -20.79 -13.49
C LEU A 318 -7.36 -19.35 -13.50
N ILE A 319 -6.65 -18.45 -12.83
CA ILE A 319 -6.91 -17.01 -12.79
C ILE A 319 -5.76 -16.31 -13.48
N LYS A 320 -6.05 -15.46 -14.45
CA LYS A 320 -5.06 -14.56 -15.06
C LYS A 320 -5.41 -13.12 -14.73
N LYS A 321 -4.41 -12.34 -14.35
CA LYS A 321 -4.53 -10.90 -14.18
C LYS A 321 -4.32 -10.25 -15.54
N THR A 322 -5.25 -9.40 -15.94
CA THR A 322 -5.22 -8.74 -17.24
C THR A 322 -4.74 -7.29 -17.08
N PRO A 323 -4.06 -6.73 -18.09
CA PRO A 323 -3.66 -5.33 -18.10
C PRO A 323 -4.81 -4.38 -18.48
N SER A 324 -5.99 -4.91 -18.77
CA SER A 324 -7.14 -4.12 -19.24
C SER A 324 -7.73 -3.26 -18.12
N LYS A 325 -8.26 -2.09 -18.48
CA LYS A 325 -9.02 -1.23 -17.55
C LYS A 325 -10.47 -1.70 -17.34
N SER A 326 -11.00 -2.54 -18.23
CA SER A 326 -12.42 -2.95 -18.24
C SER A 326 -12.67 -4.35 -17.67
N ILE A 327 -11.63 -5.16 -17.62
CA ILE A 327 -11.60 -6.53 -17.08
C ILE A 327 -10.33 -6.59 -16.27
N GLU A 328 -10.38 -7.17 -15.08
CA GLU A 328 -9.22 -7.27 -14.22
C GLU A 328 -8.69 -8.70 -14.16
N TYR A 329 -9.59 -9.67 -14.07
CA TYR A 329 -9.24 -11.08 -14.10
C TYR A 329 -9.94 -11.83 -15.23
N GLU A 330 -9.28 -12.87 -15.71
CA GLU A 330 -9.90 -13.96 -16.45
C GLU A 330 -9.85 -15.21 -15.58
N ILE A 331 -10.98 -15.85 -15.33
CA ILE A 331 -11.06 -17.10 -14.58
C ILE A 331 -11.53 -18.22 -15.49
N GLU A 332 -10.76 -19.28 -15.60
CA GLU A 332 -11.07 -20.44 -16.42
C GLU A 332 -11.19 -21.71 -15.57
N LEU A 333 -12.29 -22.44 -15.78
CA LEU A 333 -12.43 -23.80 -15.27
C LEU A 333 -11.74 -24.79 -16.22
N VAL A 334 -10.62 -25.36 -15.79
CA VAL A 334 -9.86 -26.36 -16.53
C VAL A 334 -10.27 -27.75 -16.02
N ARG A 335 -10.91 -28.54 -16.89
CA ARG A 335 -11.40 -29.89 -16.57
C ARG A 335 -10.26 -30.88 -16.40
N SER A 336 -10.38 -31.74 -15.39
CA SER A 336 -9.44 -32.83 -15.08
C SER A 336 -9.13 -33.78 -16.24
N ASN A 337 -10.05 -33.92 -17.21
CA ASN A 337 -9.85 -34.74 -18.42
C ASN A 337 -9.23 -33.99 -19.62
N SER A 338 -8.94 -32.69 -19.50
CA SER A 338 -8.43 -31.88 -20.61
C SER A 338 -6.90 -31.99 -20.77
N SER A 339 -6.40 -31.76 -21.98
CA SER A 339 -4.94 -31.68 -22.24
C SER A 339 -4.27 -30.56 -21.42
N LYS A 340 -4.97 -29.43 -21.25
CA LYS A 340 -4.48 -28.30 -20.44
C LYS A 340 -4.29 -28.65 -18.97
N TYR A 341 -5.15 -29.51 -18.42
CA TYR A 341 -4.98 -30.03 -17.06
C TYR A 341 -3.68 -30.82 -16.90
N LYS A 342 -3.37 -31.71 -17.85
CA LYS A 342 -2.12 -32.50 -17.84
C LYS A 342 -0.87 -31.62 -17.86
N ILE A 343 -0.96 -30.43 -18.48
CA ILE A 343 0.14 -29.44 -18.52
C ILE A 343 0.24 -28.64 -17.22
N LEU A 344 -0.89 -28.28 -16.60
CA LEU A 344 -0.91 -27.42 -15.41
C LEU A 344 -0.64 -28.20 -14.12
N LEU A 345 -1.23 -29.38 -13.95
CA LEU A 345 -1.18 -30.13 -12.70
C LEU A 345 0.26 -30.36 -12.19
N PRO A 346 1.24 -30.79 -13.00
CA PRO A 346 2.61 -31.01 -12.52
C PRO A 346 3.29 -29.72 -12.03
N LYS A 347 2.80 -28.55 -12.42
CA LYS A 347 3.34 -27.25 -12.01
C LYS A 347 2.73 -26.74 -10.70
N LEU A 348 1.67 -27.37 -10.19
CA LEU A 348 1.02 -26.99 -8.92
C LEU A 348 1.75 -27.64 -7.74
N THR A 349 2.89 -27.06 -7.38
CA THR A 349 3.80 -27.65 -6.38
C THR A 349 3.54 -27.19 -4.95
N GLU A 350 2.87 -26.04 -4.75
CA GLU A 350 2.55 -25.52 -3.42
C GLU A 350 1.29 -26.17 -2.87
N THR A 351 1.21 -26.37 -1.56
CA THR A 351 0.06 -27.04 -0.95
C THR A 351 -0.36 -26.44 0.40
N THR A 352 -1.62 -26.64 0.77
CA THR A 352 -2.11 -26.31 2.12
C THR A 352 -1.62 -27.34 3.14
N PRO A 353 -1.53 -27.01 4.45
CA PRO A 353 -1.05 -27.95 5.48
C PRO A 353 -1.78 -29.30 5.50
N ASN A 354 -3.07 -29.31 5.16
CA ASN A 354 -3.89 -30.52 5.06
C ASN A 354 -3.78 -31.25 3.70
N LYS A 355 -2.91 -30.79 2.80
CA LYS A 355 -2.68 -31.28 1.43
C LYS A 355 -3.92 -31.44 0.56
N ARG A 356 -4.99 -30.70 0.86
CA ARG A 356 -6.26 -30.77 0.13
C ARG A 356 -6.28 -29.95 -1.16
N LYS A 357 -5.33 -29.03 -1.31
CA LYS A 357 -5.23 -28.15 -2.48
C LYS A 357 -3.78 -28.03 -2.91
N PHE A 358 -3.57 -27.99 -4.21
CA PHE A 358 -2.31 -27.68 -4.85
C PHE A 358 -2.45 -26.39 -5.65
N TYR A 359 -1.46 -25.51 -5.60
CA TYR A 359 -1.48 -24.25 -6.33
C TYR A 359 -0.08 -23.83 -6.80
N ASN A 360 -0.02 -22.86 -7.72
CA ASN A 360 1.20 -22.12 -8.02
C ASN A 360 0.88 -20.79 -8.74
N TYR A 361 1.88 -19.94 -8.88
CA TYR A 361 1.88 -18.75 -9.73
C TYR A 361 2.67 -19.01 -11.01
N PHE A 362 2.25 -18.42 -12.14
CA PHE A 362 2.89 -18.52 -13.47
C PHE A 362 2.92 -17.21 -14.21
#